data_AF-A0A6C0CEH9-F1
#
_entry.id   AF-A0A6C0CEH9-F1
#
_cell.length_a   1.000
_cell.length_b   1.000
_cell.length_c   1.000
_cell.angle_alpha   90.00
_cell.angle_beta   90.00
_cell.angle_gamma   90.00
#
_symmetry.space_group_name_H-M   'P 1'
#
loop_
_entity.id
_entity.type
_entity.pdbx_description
1 polymer ?
#
loop_
_entity_poly.entity_id
_entity_poly.type
_entity_poly.pdbx_seq_one_letter_code
_entity_poly.pdbx_strand_id
1 'polypeptide(L)'
;MDRHGNGSPNIINNINSFNDNASYYELFNQDIWITIIVFIIVFFIAAYFFIKSTIRSYKAEWEKNKCNPIFMPFASIINPDLANGDDFAYVLDNFKDCLDMLNAESATRMTKPINDIRENLGSFYGNLYGVANTTYEYIVKLFNLMLHFARLFLEKILNFTLNTQLVFITINDFFAKILSVLTVIYYTLQLLIGAYRLIFIVAVMGFLLVFVIPSGLIVTTQIILLVNSIVRLATAAGLLPWSIGFFIVTLVLVIVGIITFIFALIFFIILTLLYVLFLSFVNEIEIR
;
A
#
# COMPACT_ATOMS: atom_id res chain seq x y z
N MET A 1 38.38 72.45 147.10
CA MET A 1 37.29 72.21 148.05
C MET A 1 36.35 71.23 147.39
N ASP A 2 36.45 69.99 147.85
CA ASP A 2 35.68 68.84 147.43
C ASP A 2 34.18 69.06 147.58
N ARG A 3 33.40 68.60 146.59
CA ARG A 3 32.17 67.85 146.84
C ARG A 3 31.96 66.83 145.72
N HIS A 4 31.92 65.57 146.17
CA HIS A 4 31.55 64.37 145.43
C HIS A 4 30.23 64.52 144.65
N GLY A 5 30.21 63.94 143.45
CA GLY A 5 29.03 63.73 142.62
C GLY A 5 29.18 62.42 141.84
N ASN A 6 28.98 61.34 142.58
CA ASN A 6 29.02 59.92 142.22
C ASN A 6 28.38 59.61 140.83
N GLY A 7 29.20 59.38 139.81
CA GLY A 7 28.79 58.86 138.50
C GLY A 7 28.84 57.33 138.50
N SER A 8 27.67 56.71 138.55
CA SER A 8 27.44 55.29 138.85
C SER A 8 28.29 54.28 138.04
N PRO A 9 29.21 53.52 138.65
CA PRO A 9 29.98 52.44 137.99
C PRO A 9 29.11 51.26 137.52
N ASN A 10 27.82 51.24 137.87
CA ASN A 10 26.89 50.16 137.54
C ASN A 10 26.36 50.19 136.11
N ILE A 11 26.35 51.34 135.41
CA ILE A 11 25.78 51.42 134.07
C ILE A 11 26.78 50.86 133.03
N ILE A 12 28.06 51.20 133.17
CA ILE A 12 29.12 50.72 132.26
C ILE A 12 29.32 49.20 132.43
N ASN A 13 29.30 48.69 133.68
CA ASN A 13 29.41 47.25 133.93
C ASN A 13 28.18 46.46 133.45
N ASN A 14 26.97 47.06 133.49
CA ASN A 14 25.78 46.42 132.93
C ASN A 14 25.75 46.39 131.40
N ILE A 15 26.32 47.39 130.73
CA ILE A 15 26.42 47.38 129.27
C ILE A 15 27.44 46.33 128.82
N ASN A 16 28.58 46.20 129.52
CA ASN A 16 29.58 45.18 129.22
C ASN A 16 29.07 43.76 129.54
N SER A 17 28.36 43.56 130.66
CA SER A 17 27.80 42.23 130.99
C SER A 17 26.64 41.81 130.10
N PHE A 18 25.93 42.76 129.48
CA PHE A 18 24.91 42.49 128.46
C PHE A 18 25.53 42.12 127.11
N ASN A 19 26.65 42.76 126.72
CA ASN A 19 27.36 42.40 125.49
C ASN A 19 28.12 41.07 125.57
N ASP A 20 28.66 40.70 126.75
CA ASP A 20 29.42 39.44 126.90
C ASP A 20 28.52 38.19 127.06
N ASN A 21 27.23 38.35 127.41
CA ASN A 21 26.29 37.23 127.64
C ASN A 21 25.14 37.12 126.61
N ALA A 22 25.02 38.06 125.66
CA ALA A 22 23.98 38.00 124.64
C ALA A 22 24.34 36.99 123.53
N SER A 23 23.37 36.16 123.15
CA SER A 23 23.53 35.21 122.04
C SER A 23 23.64 35.94 120.69
N TYR A 24 24.38 35.40 119.71
CA TYR A 24 24.53 36.00 118.37
C TYR A 24 23.18 36.38 117.73
N TYR A 25 22.15 35.57 117.99
CA TYR A 25 20.78 35.84 117.54
C TYR A 25 20.13 37.05 118.21
N GLU A 26 20.46 37.38 119.47
CA GLU A 26 19.88 38.50 120.20
C GLU A 26 20.56 39.83 119.83
N LEU A 27 21.85 39.77 119.49
CA LEU A 27 22.62 40.92 119.01
C LEU A 27 22.28 41.32 117.56
N PHE A 28 21.99 40.34 116.69
CA PHE A 28 21.85 40.56 115.23
C PHE A 28 20.49 40.12 114.64
N ASN A 29 19.45 39.93 115.47
CA ASN A 29 18.11 39.48 115.03
C ASN A 29 17.56 40.31 113.85
N GLN A 30 17.68 41.63 113.94
CA GLN A 30 17.21 42.56 112.92
C GLN A 30 17.95 42.39 111.58
N ASP A 31 19.26 42.15 111.62
CA ASP A 31 20.10 41.99 110.43
C ASP A 31 19.82 40.67 109.71
N ILE A 32 19.49 39.59 110.43
CA ILE A 32 19.10 38.30 109.85
C ILE A 32 17.79 38.44 109.06
N TRP A 33 16.76 39.07 109.63
CA TRP A 33 15.47 39.27 108.95
C TRP A 33 15.58 40.16 107.72
N ILE A 34 16.37 41.25 107.81
CA ILE A 34 16.64 42.12 106.67
C ILE A 34 17.34 41.33 105.56
N THR A 35 18.33 40.50 105.90
CA THR A 35 19.06 39.67 104.93
C THR A 35 18.12 38.68 104.21
N ILE A 36 17.24 37.99 104.93
CA ILE A 36 16.26 37.06 104.35
C ILE A 36 15.32 37.78 103.37
N ILE A 37 14.79 38.94 103.76
CA ILE A 37 13.90 39.75 102.91
C ILE A 37 14.64 40.21 101.65
N VAL A 38 15.89 40.67 101.79
CA VAL A 38 16.73 41.07 100.65
C VAL A 38 16.98 39.89 99.70
N PHE A 39 17.29 38.70 100.21
CA PHE A 39 17.45 37.50 99.37
C PHE A 39 16.17 37.12 98.61
N ILE A 40 15.01 37.20 99.27
CA ILE A 40 13.71 36.93 98.62
C ILE A 40 13.45 37.93 97.49
N ILE A 41 13.71 39.22 97.73
CA ILE A 41 13.55 40.27 96.72
C ILE A 41 14.49 40.02 95.54
N VAL A 42 15.78 39.74 95.79
CA VAL A 42 16.77 39.43 94.74
C VAL A 42 16.35 38.19 93.95
N PHE A 43 15.84 37.15 94.61
CA PHE A 43 15.34 35.94 93.96
C PHE A 43 14.15 36.24 93.02
N PHE A 44 13.15 36.99 93.48
CA PHE A 44 12.02 37.38 92.63
C PHE A 44 12.44 38.24 91.43
N ILE A 45 13.38 39.16 91.63
CA ILE A 45 13.93 39.98 90.54
C ILE A 45 14.66 39.10 89.51
N ALA A 46 15.52 38.18 89.96
CA ALA A 46 16.23 37.27 89.08
C ALA A 46 15.28 36.35 88.31
N ALA A 47 14.27 35.78 88.99
CA ALA A 47 13.25 34.93 88.38
C ALA A 47 12.42 35.70 87.33
N TYR A 48 12.02 36.93 87.63
CA TYR A 48 11.28 37.79 86.69
C TYR A 48 12.06 38.03 85.39
N PHE A 49 13.34 38.41 85.50
CA PHE A 49 14.19 38.61 84.32
C PHE A 49 14.45 37.32 83.54
N PHE A 50 14.64 36.19 84.24
CA PHE A 50 14.83 34.88 83.60
C PHE A 50 13.60 34.44 82.79
N ILE A 51 12.40 34.56 83.38
CA ILE A 51 11.14 34.23 82.71
C ILE A 51 10.93 35.14 81.50
N LYS A 52 11.12 36.45 81.67
CA LYS A 52 10.95 37.43 80.59
C LYS A 52 11.91 37.19 79.41
N SER A 53 13.15 36.80 79.69
CA SER A 53 14.14 36.45 78.67
C SER A 53 13.74 35.20 77.90
N THR A 54 13.33 34.16 78.62
CA THR A 54 12.89 32.88 78.06
C THR A 54 11.64 33.05 77.17
N ILE A 55 10.64 33.79 77.65
CA ILE A 55 9.42 34.10 76.89
C ILE A 55 9.76 34.82 75.57
N ARG A 56 10.69 35.79 75.61
CA ARG A 56 11.10 36.53 74.40
C ARG A 56 11.73 35.61 73.34
N SER A 57 12.52 34.64 73.77
CA SER A 57 13.12 33.64 72.87
C SER A 57 12.05 32.79 72.18
N TYR A 58 11.10 32.25 72.96
CA TYR A 58 10.03 31.41 72.40
C TYR A 58 9.00 32.19 71.58
N LYS A 59 8.78 33.47 71.87
CA LYS A 59 7.93 34.34 71.04
C LYS A 59 8.51 34.52 69.63
N ALA A 60 9.83 34.61 69.48
CA ALA A 60 10.48 34.76 68.18
C ALA A 60 10.31 33.51 67.29
N GLU A 61 10.25 32.32 67.89
CA GLU A 61 10.03 31.04 67.20
C GLU A 61 8.63 30.45 67.49
N TRP A 62 7.62 31.30 67.65
CA TRP A 62 6.30 30.85 68.08
C TRP A 62 5.68 29.82 67.13
N GLU A 63 5.78 30.02 65.82
CA GLU A 63 5.22 29.11 64.81
C GLU A 63 5.72 27.67 64.92
N LYS A 64 6.98 27.50 65.36
CA LYS A 64 7.60 26.19 65.55
C LYS A 64 7.21 25.57 66.91
N ASN A 65 7.01 26.41 67.92
CA ASN A 65 6.83 25.98 69.31
C ASN A 65 5.36 25.98 69.77
N LYS A 66 4.43 26.52 68.98
CA LYS A 66 3.00 26.62 69.32
C LYS A 66 2.34 25.28 69.61
N CYS A 67 2.80 24.20 68.95
CA CYS A 67 2.31 22.83 69.17
C CYS A 67 3.12 22.04 70.19
N ASN A 68 4.07 22.66 70.91
CA ASN A 68 4.77 22.01 71.99
C ASN A 68 3.86 21.95 73.25
N PRO A 69 3.58 20.75 73.80
CA PRO A 69 2.64 20.58 74.91
C PRO A 69 3.04 21.34 76.19
N ILE A 70 4.32 21.68 76.36
CA ILE A 70 4.82 22.43 77.52
C ILE A 70 4.48 23.93 77.43
N PHE A 71 4.51 24.51 76.22
CA PHE A 71 4.34 25.96 76.01
C PHE A 71 2.92 26.35 75.60
N MET A 72 2.17 25.41 75.03
CA MET A 72 0.79 25.58 74.59
C MET A 72 -0.17 26.16 75.65
N PRO A 73 -0.21 25.70 76.92
CA PRO A 73 -1.12 26.29 77.91
C PRO A 73 -0.76 27.73 78.30
N PHE A 74 0.43 28.19 77.90
CA PHE A 74 0.93 29.54 78.15
C PHE A 74 0.97 30.40 76.88
N ALA A 75 0.27 30.00 75.79
CA ALA A 75 0.28 30.71 74.51
C ALA A 75 -0.09 32.20 74.64
N SER A 76 -1.10 32.53 75.46
CA SER A 76 -1.53 33.90 75.71
C SER A 76 -0.46 34.75 76.41
N ILE A 77 0.34 34.15 77.29
CA ILE A 77 1.44 34.82 78.00
C ILE A 77 2.65 35.01 77.08
N ILE A 78 2.91 34.04 76.19
CA ILE A 78 4.04 34.08 75.27
C ILE A 78 3.79 35.07 74.13
N ASN A 79 2.56 35.12 73.61
CA ASN A 79 2.17 36.01 72.51
C ASN A 79 0.86 36.77 72.79
N PRO A 80 0.89 37.75 73.71
CA PRO A 80 -0.31 38.48 74.12
C PRO A 80 -0.91 39.36 73.02
N ASP A 81 -0.09 39.79 72.05
CA ASP A 81 -0.52 40.65 70.94
C ASP A 81 -1.55 39.94 70.03
N LEU A 82 -1.54 38.61 70.01
CA LEU A 82 -2.47 37.78 69.22
C LEU A 82 -3.71 37.35 70.00
N ALA A 83 -3.69 37.45 71.34
CA ALA A 83 -4.79 37.03 72.19
C ALA A 83 -6.00 37.98 72.13
N ASN A 84 -5.82 39.23 71.65
CA ASN A 84 -6.87 40.22 71.44
C ASN A 84 -7.83 40.41 72.65
N GLY A 85 -7.35 40.19 73.87
CA GLY A 85 -8.11 40.36 75.11
C GLY A 85 -8.85 39.12 75.62
N ASP A 86 -8.84 37.99 74.90
CA ASP A 86 -9.37 36.70 75.37
C ASP A 86 -8.28 35.62 75.38
N ASP A 87 -7.55 35.59 76.49
CA ASP A 87 -6.40 34.71 76.70
C ASP A 87 -6.79 33.23 76.61
N PHE A 88 -7.99 32.86 77.06
CA PHE A 88 -8.42 31.47 77.07
C PHE A 88 -8.86 31.01 75.69
N ALA A 89 -9.60 31.84 74.95
CA ALA A 89 -9.97 31.53 73.57
C ALA A 89 -8.72 31.34 72.69
N TYR A 90 -7.70 32.18 72.86
CA TYR A 90 -6.45 32.06 72.10
C TYR A 90 -5.71 30.75 72.38
N VAL A 91 -5.62 30.33 73.64
CA VAL A 91 -5.01 29.03 74.01
C VAL A 91 -5.81 27.87 73.40
N LEU A 92 -7.14 27.95 73.44
CA LEU A 92 -8.02 26.90 72.92
C LEU A 92 -7.94 26.78 71.39
N ASP A 93 -7.87 27.91 70.68
CA ASP A 93 -7.78 27.91 69.22
C ASP A 93 -6.41 27.43 68.74
N ASN A 94 -5.31 27.79 69.41
CA ASN A 94 -4.00 27.20 69.13
C ASN A 94 -3.99 25.67 69.36
N PHE A 95 -4.67 25.19 70.40
CA PHE A 95 -4.81 23.75 70.63
C PHE A 95 -5.57 23.05 69.50
N LYS A 96 -6.68 23.63 69.03
CA LYS A 96 -7.46 23.10 67.90
C LYS A 96 -6.63 23.08 66.61
N ASP A 97 -5.93 24.17 66.30
CA ASP A 97 -5.09 24.25 65.09
C ASP A 97 -4.01 23.16 65.08
N CYS A 98 -3.36 22.92 66.23
CA CYS A 98 -2.37 21.85 66.35
C CYS A 98 -2.99 20.46 66.23
N LEU A 99 -4.21 20.27 66.75
CA LEU A 99 -4.96 19.03 66.63
C LEU A 99 -5.37 18.76 65.17
N ASP A 100 -5.84 19.79 64.47
CA ASP A 100 -6.23 19.72 63.06
C ASP A 100 -5.03 19.42 62.16
N MET A 101 -3.87 20.01 62.44
CA MET A 101 -2.63 19.70 61.73
C MET A 101 -2.20 18.24 61.92
N LEU A 102 -2.28 17.71 63.14
CA LEU A 102 -1.96 16.31 63.43
C LEU A 102 -2.93 15.34 62.71
N ASN A 103 -4.21 15.71 62.68
CA ASN A 103 -5.24 14.95 61.96
C ASN A 103 -5.01 14.97 60.45
N ALA A 104 -4.67 16.12 59.88
CA ALA A 104 -4.36 16.26 58.45
C ALA A 104 -3.10 15.47 58.05
N GLU A 105 -2.04 15.51 58.86
CA GLU A 105 -0.81 14.74 58.61
C GLU A 105 -1.07 13.22 58.70
N SER A 106 -1.88 12.80 59.67
CA SER A 106 -2.28 11.39 59.83
C SER A 106 -3.16 10.91 58.69
N ALA A 107 -4.15 11.70 58.28
CA ALA A 107 -4.98 11.43 57.11
C ALA A 107 -4.12 11.32 55.84
N THR A 108 -3.17 12.24 55.65
CA THR A 108 -2.24 12.22 54.51
C THR A 108 -1.37 10.97 54.51
N ARG A 109 -0.81 10.57 55.67
CA ARG A 109 -0.04 9.33 55.82
C ARG A 109 -0.89 8.08 55.53
N MET A 110 -2.15 8.07 55.95
CA MET A 110 -3.07 6.97 55.68
C MET A 110 -3.49 6.89 54.21
N THR A 111 -3.63 8.03 53.52
CA THR A 111 -4.01 8.07 52.09
C THR A 111 -2.84 7.87 51.14
N LYS A 112 -1.59 8.07 51.58
CA LYS A 112 -0.39 7.87 50.78
C LYS A 112 -0.33 6.50 50.07
N PRO A 113 -0.51 5.35 50.75
CA PRO A 113 -0.50 4.05 50.07
C PRO A 113 -1.62 3.93 49.03
N ILE A 114 -2.78 4.56 49.24
CA ILE A 114 -3.90 4.53 48.28
C ILE A 114 -3.55 5.33 47.03
N ASN A 115 -2.90 6.49 47.19
CA ASN A 115 -2.45 7.30 46.06
C ASN A 115 -1.34 6.60 45.27
N ASP A 116 -0.38 5.97 45.95
CA ASP A 116 0.67 5.19 45.30
C ASP A 116 0.08 4.00 44.50
N ILE A 117 -0.96 3.33 45.04
CA ILE A 117 -1.69 2.28 44.33
C ILE A 117 -2.41 2.86 43.10
N ARG A 118 -3.04 4.04 43.21
CA ARG A 118 -3.72 4.70 42.10
C ARG A 118 -2.76 5.06 40.96
N GLU A 119 -1.59 5.58 41.28
CA GLU A 119 -0.57 5.93 40.28
C GLU A 119 0.00 4.69 39.59
N ASN A 120 0.28 3.62 40.35
CA ASN A 120 0.74 2.34 39.80
C ASN A 120 -0.33 1.66 38.94
N LEU A 121 -1.61 1.74 39.33
CA LEU A 121 -2.71 1.26 38.49
C LEU A 121 -2.81 2.09 37.20
N GLY A 122 -2.70 3.42 37.30
CA GLY A 122 -2.70 4.31 36.14
C GLY A 122 -1.58 3.98 35.15
N SER A 123 -0.34 3.78 35.63
CA SER A 123 0.80 3.41 34.80
C SER A 123 0.65 2.01 34.21
N PHE A 124 0.10 1.05 34.97
CA PHE A 124 -0.21 -0.29 34.48
C PHE A 124 -1.21 -0.26 33.32
N TYR A 125 -2.32 0.47 33.46
CA TYR A 125 -3.30 0.63 32.37
C TYR A 125 -2.72 1.38 31.17
N GLY A 126 -1.91 2.42 31.41
CA GLY A 126 -1.21 3.14 30.34
C GLY A 126 -0.27 2.22 29.54
N ASN A 127 0.48 1.37 30.24
CA ASN A 127 1.38 0.40 29.61
C ASN A 127 0.60 -0.68 28.85
N LEU A 128 -0.50 -1.20 29.40
CA LEU A 128 -1.37 -2.15 28.69
C LEU A 128 -1.96 -1.55 27.42
N TYR A 129 -2.44 -0.30 27.49
CA TYR A 129 -2.94 0.41 26.33
C TYR A 129 -1.83 0.63 25.29
N GLY A 130 -0.63 1.04 25.73
CA GLY A 130 0.53 1.20 24.86
C GLY A 130 0.91 -0.09 24.15
N VAL A 131 0.95 -1.22 24.87
CA VAL A 131 1.20 -2.55 24.28
C VAL A 131 0.12 -2.91 23.28
N ALA A 132 -1.16 -2.76 23.64
CA ALA A 132 -2.27 -3.09 22.74
C ALA A 132 -2.25 -2.26 21.45
N ASN A 133 -2.02 -0.95 21.54
CA ASN A 133 -1.93 -0.07 20.38
C ASN A 133 -0.71 -0.42 19.50
N THR A 134 0.45 -0.65 20.12
CA THR A 134 1.67 -1.05 19.41
C THR A 134 1.47 -2.39 18.69
N THR A 135 0.83 -3.37 19.34
CA THR A 135 0.48 -4.66 18.72
C THR A 135 -0.47 -4.47 17.55
N TYR A 136 -1.49 -3.62 17.68
CA TYR A 136 -2.40 -3.28 16.59
C TYR A 136 -1.64 -2.69 15.38
N GLU A 137 -0.74 -1.75 15.61
CA GLU A 137 0.10 -1.18 14.54
C GLU A 137 0.97 -2.23 13.84
N TYR A 138 1.58 -3.16 14.59
CA TYR A 138 2.33 -4.26 14.00
C TYR A 138 1.44 -5.19 13.16
N ILE A 139 0.24 -5.52 13.63
CA ILE A 139 -0.72 -6.33 12.86
C ILE A 139 -1.07 -5.62 11.55
N VAL A 140 -1.42 -4.34 11.60
CA VAL A 140 -1.74 -3.55 10.40
C VAL A 140 -0.55 -3.49 9.45
N LYS A 141 0.67 -3.32 9.96
CA LYS A 141 1.89 -3.32 9.15
C LYS A 141 2.14 -4.66 8.46
N LEU A 142 1.93 -5.78 9.16
CA LEU A 142 2.03 -7.13 8.59
C LEU A 142 0.98 -7.38 7.50
N PHE A 143 -0.27 -6.96 7.74
CA PHE A 143 -1.33 -7.05 6.72
C PHE A 143 -0.99 -6.24 5.47
N ASN A 144 -0.50 -5.01 5.64
CA ASN A 144 -0.08 -4.17 4.53
C ASN A 144 1.11 -4.77 3.76
N LEU A 145 2.06 -5.40 4.45
CA LEU A 145 3.16 -6.12 3.80
C LEU A 145 2.64 -7.30 2.97
N MET A 146 1.71 -8.09 3.52
CA MET A 146 1.07 -9.19 2.77
C MET A 146 0.32 -8.69 1.54
N LEU A 147 -0.45 -7.60 1.66
CA LEU A 147 -1.15 -6.99 0.53
C LEU A 147 -0.17 -6.48 -0.53
N HIS A 148 0.95 -5.89 -0.12
CA HIS A 148 2.00 -5.45 -1.03
C HIS A 148 2.62 -6.64 -1.78
N PHE A 149 2.97 -7.71 -1.08
CA PHE A 149 3.47 -8.95 -1.69
C PHE A 149 2.47 -9.55 -2.68
N ALA A 150 1.19 -9.62 -2.31
CA ALA A 150 0.12 -10.13 -3.17
C ALA A 150 -0.04 -9.29 -4.44
N ARG A 151 0.06 -7.95 -4.34
CA ARG A 151 0.03 -7.04 -5.50
C ARG A 151 1.20 -7.28 -6.45
N LEU A 152 2.43 -7.38 -5.93
CA LEU A 152 3.61 -7.67 -6.75
C LEU A 152 3.48 -9.02 -7.47
N PHE A 153 2.96 -10.03 -6.78
CA PHE A 153 2.73 -11.35 -7.36
C PHE A 153 1.68 -11.30 -8.47
N LEU A 154 0.55 -10.62 -8.24
CA LEU A 154 -0.52 -10.47 -9.23
C LEU A 154 -0.08 -9.66 -10.44
N GLU A 155 0.71 -8.61 -10.25
CA GLU A 155 1.31 -7.82 -11.33
C GLU A 155 2.25 -8.68 -12.20
N LYS A 156 3.05 -9.54 -11.57
CA LYS A 156 3.92 -10.47 -12.31
C LYS A 156 3.13 -11.51 -13.10
N ILE A 157 2.06 -12.07 -12.51
CA ILE A 157 1.15 -12.98 -13.21
C ILE A 157 0.51 -12.28 -14.40
N LEU A 158 -0.01 -11.06 -14.21
CA LEU A 158 -0.65 -10.30 -15.27
C LEU A 158 0.32 -10.04 -16.43
N ASN A 159 1.54 -9.61 -16.13
CA ASN A 159 2.57 -9.40 -17.15
C ASN A 159 2.96 -10.72 -17.85
N PHE A 160 3.05 -11.83 -17.12
CA PHE A 160 3.28 -13.14 -17.71
C PHE A 160 2.15 -13.52 -18.68
N THR A 161 0.89 -13.40 -18.26
CA THR A 161 -0.30 -13.68 -19.09
C THR A 161 -0.34 -12.81 -20.35
N LEU A 162 -0.06 -11.51 -20.24
CA LEU A 162 -0.03 -10.61 -21.40
C LEU A 162 1.04 -11.05 -22.42
N ASN A 163 2.25 -11.38 -21.95
CA ASN A 163 3.31 -11.86 -22.83
C ASN A 163 2.93 -13.21 -23.48
N THR A 164 2.31 -14.12 -22.74
CA THR A 164 1.81 -15.39 -23.30
C THR A 164 0.71 -15.17 -24.34
N GLN A 165 -0.24 -14.26 -24.10
CA GLN A 165 -1.28 -13.91 -25.07
C GLN A 165 -0.67 -13.34 -26.36
N LEU A 166 0.35 -12.50 -26.25
CA LEU A 166 1.06 -11.95 -27.41
C LEU A 166 1.71 -13.06 -28.24
N VAL A 167 2.28 -14.09 -27.61
CA VAL A 167 2.80 -15.28 -28.31
C VAL A 167 1.69 -16.02 -29.06
N PHE A 168 0.50 -16.20 -28.46
CA PHE A 168 -0.62 -16.84 -29.17
C PHE A 168 -1.13 -15.99 -30.35
N ILE A 169 -1.15 -14.66 -30.21
CA ILE A 169 -1.52 -13.75 -31.30
C ILE A 169 -0.53 -13.87 -32.46
N THR A 170 0.79 -13.87 -32.19
CA THR A 170 1.80 -13.99 -33.24
C THR A 170 1.78 -15.36 -33.92
N ILE A 171 1.50 -16.44 -33.18
CA ILE A 171 1.29 -17.77 -33.75
C ILE A 171 0.06 -17.78 -34.68
N ASN A 172 -1.06 -17.19 -34.25
CA ASN A 172 -2.26 -17.13 -35.08
C ASN A 172 -2.02 -16.30 -36.36
N ASP A 173 -1.34 -15.16 -36.26
CA ASP A 173 -0.93 -14.35 -37.41
C ASP A 173 -0.01 -15.13 -38.36
N PHE A 174 0.93 -15.92 -37.82
CA PHE A 174 1.79 -16.78 -38.62
C PHE A 174 0.99 -17.84 -39.40
N PHE A 175 0.03 -18.52 -38.76
CA PHE A 175 -0.84 -19.48 -39.45
C PHE A 175 -1.73 -18.81 -40.49
N ALA A 176 -2.28 -17.63 -40.20
CA ALA A 176 -3.07 -16.86 -41.15
C ALA A 176 -2.25 -16.48 -42.40
N LYS A 177 -0.98 -16.09 -42.23
CA LYS A 177 -0.05 -15.83 -43.34
C LYS A 177 0.26 -17.08 -44.14
N ILE A 178 0.49 -18.23 -43.50
CA ILE A 178 0.69 -19.51 -44.21
C ILE A 178 -0.54 -19.85 -45.06
N LEU A 179 -1.74 -19.77 -44.47
CA LEU A 179 -2.98 -20.05 -45.18
C LEU A 179 -3.16 -19.10 -46.36
N SER A 180 -2.89 -17.80 -46.17
CA SER A 180 -2.97 -16.81 -47.25
C SER A 180 -2.01 -17.14 -48.41
N VAL A 181 -0.75 -17.48 -48.11
CA VAL A 181 0.23 -17.88 -49.13
C VAL A 181 -0.22 -19.15 -49.85
N LEU A 182 -0.72 -20.15 -49.11
CA LEU A 182 -1.22 -21.39 -49.69
C LEU A 182 -2.43 -21.14 -50.60
N THR A 183 -3.35 -20.27 -50.20
CA THR A 183 -4.52 -19.87 -51.01
C THR A 183 -4.08 -19.16 -52.29
N VAL A 184 -3.08 -18.27 -52.23
CA VAL A 184 -2.52 -17.64 -53.44
C VAL A 184 -1.93 -18.69 -54.37
N ILE A 185 -1.12 -19.62 -53.85
CA ILE A 185 -0.54 -20.70 -54.66
C ILE A 185 -1.63 -21.59 -55.28
N TYR A 186 -2.68 -21.91 -54.53
CA TYR A 186 -3.79 -22.71 -55.03
C TYR A 186 -4.52 -22.02 -56.19
N TYR A 187 -4.88 -20.74 -56.03
CA TYR A 187 -5.57 -19.99 -57.08
C TYR A 187 -4.68 -19.73 -58.30
N THR A 188 -3.38 -19.48 -58.14
CA THR A 188 -2.48 -19.33 -59.29
C THR A 188 -2.31 -20.63 -60.06
N LEU A 189 -2.24 -21.77 -59.36
CA LEU A 189 -2.15 -23.09 -59.98
C LEU A 189 -3.45 -23.44 -60.73
N GLN A 190 -4.61 -23.17 -60.13
CA GLN A 190 -5.90 -23.34 -60.79
C GLN A 190 -6.03 -22.47 -62.05
N LEU A 191 -5.55 -21.24 -61.98
CA LEU A 191 -5.56 -20.31 -63.11
C LEU A 191 -4.60 -20.77 -64.22
N LEU A 192 -3.43 -21.31 -63.86
CA LEU A 192 -2.49 -21.89 -64.82
C LEU A 192 -3.10 -23.09 -65.56
N ILE A 193 -3.73 -24.02 -64.84
CA ILE A 193 -4.43 -25.18 -65.44
C ILE A 193 -5.55 -24.70 -66.37
N GLY A 194 -6.36 -23.73 -65.93
CA GLY A 194 -7.41 -23.12 -66.75
C GLY A 194 -6.87 -22.46 -68.02
N ALA A 195 -5.74 -21.75 -67.93
CA ALA A 195 -5.09 -21.11 -69.06
C ALA A 195 -4.57 -22.15 -70.08
N TYR A 196 -3.92 -23.22 -69.62
CA TYR A 196 -3.46 -24.31 -70.50
C TYR A 196 -4.64 -24.98 -71.22
N ARG A 197 -5.75 -25.22 -70.52
CA ARG A 197 -6.97 -25.80 -71.11
C ARG A 197 -7.55 -24.89 -72.21
N LEU A 198 -7.64 -23.58 -71.96
CA LEU A 198 -8.14 -22.62 -72.95
C LEU A 198 -7.28 -22.58 -74.21
N ILE A 199 -5.96 -22.54 -74.07
CA ILE A 199 -5.03 -22.54 -75.21
C ILE A 199 -5.24 -23.79 -76.08
N PHE A 200 -5.38 -24.96 -75.45
CA PHE A 200 -5.54 -26.21 -76.17
C PHE A 200 -6.89 -26.28 -76.91
N ILE A 201 -8.00 -25.88 -76.27
CA ILE A 201 -9.33 -25.84 -76.92
C ILE A 201 -9.31 -24.89 -78.14
N VAL A 202 -8.71 -23.71 -77.99
CA VAL A 202 -8.58 -22.73 -79.09
C VAL A 202 -7.75 -23.31 -80.24
N ALA A 203 -6.68 -24.06 -79.96
CA ALA A 203 -5.88 -24.72 -80.99
C ALA A 203 -6.68 -25.77 -81.78
N VAL A 204 -7.52 -26.57 -81.11
CA VAL A 204 -8.38 -27.57 -81.77
C VAL A 204 -9.46 -26.91 -82.63
N MET A 205 -10.11 -25.87 -82.11
CA MET A 205 -11.04 -25.04 -82.88
C MET A 205 -10.34 -24.43 -84.12
N GLY A 206 -9.11 -23.95 -83.96
CA GLY A 206 -8.29 -23.44 -85.06
C GLY A 206 -7.97 -24.50 -86.12
N PHE A 207 -7.62 -25.71 -85.71
CA PHE A 207 -7.34 -26.82 -86.63
C PHE A 207 -8.57 -27.18 -87.47
N LEU A 208 -9.76 -27.21 -86.85
CA LEU A 208 -11.01 -27.47 -87.55
C LEU A 208 -11.28 -26.39 -88.62
N LEU A 209 -11.13 -25.11 -88.25
CA LEU A 209 -11.44 -23.99 -89.13
C LEU A 209 -10.44 -23.90 -90.30
N VAL A 210 -9.15 -24.11 -90.05
CA VAL A 210 -8.08 -23.91 -91.04
C VAL A 210 -7.86 -25.12 -91.95
N PHE A 211 -7.97 -26.35 -91.43
CA PHE A 211 -7.62 -27.56 -92.21
C PHE A 211 -8.84 -28.39 -92.61
N VAL A 212 -9.72 -28.72 -91.66
CA VAL A 212 -10.82 -29.66 -91.90
C VAL A 212 -11.91 -29.05 -92.79
N ILE A 213 -12.36 -27.82 -92.48
CA ILE A 213 -13.40 -27.16 -93.29
C ILE A 213 -12.94 -26.92 -94.74
N PRO A 214 -11.75 -26.33 -95.02
CA PRO A 214 -11.34 -26.06 -96.40
C PRO A 214 -11.06 -27.33 -97.20
N SER A 215 -10.52 -28.37 -96.58
CA SER A 215 -10.32 -29.66 -97.28
C SER A 215 -11.65 -30.30 -97.69
N GLY A 216 -12.70 -30.22 -96.85
CA GLY A 216 -14.05 -30.64 -97.23
C GLY A 216 -14.64 -29.85 -98.40
N LEU A 217 -14.40 -28.54 -98.45
CA LEU A 217 -14.80 -27.69 -99.58
C LEU A 217 -14.05 -28.07 -100.88
N ILE A 218 -12.77 -28.44 -100.79
CA ILE A 218 -12.00 -28.91 -101.94
C ILE A 218 -12.60 -30.23 -102.47
N VAL A 219 -12.86 -31.21 -101.59
CA VAL A 219 -13.43 -32.51 -102.00
C VAL A 219 -14.79 -32.33 -102.68
N THR A 220 -15.68 -31.52 -102.10
CA THR A 220 -16.99 -31.25 -102.71
C THR A 220 -16.88 -30.56 -104.07
N THR A 221 -15.95 -29.60 -104.22
CA THR A 221 -15.68 -28.94 -105.51
C THR A 221 -15.16 -29.94 -106.55
N GLN A 222 -14.26 -30.86 -106.18
CA GLN A 222 -13.73 -31.88 -107.09
C GLN A 222 -14.81 -32.87 -107.57
N ILE A 223 -15.75 -33.24 -106.70
CA ILE A 223 -16.90 -34.09 -107.10
C ILE A 223 -17.73 -33.39 -108.17
N ILE A 224 -18.04 -32.10 -107.98
CA ILE A 224 -18.82 -31.31 -108.94
C ILE A 224 -18.09 -31.23 -110.29
N LEU A 225 -16.77 -31.02 -110.29
CA LEU A 225 -15.95 -31.00 -111.52
C LEU A 225 -15.94 -32.35 -112.23
N LEU A 226 -15.85 -33.46 -111.49
CA LEU A 226 -15.92 -34.82 -112.03
C LEU A 226 -17.28 -35.16 -112.65
N VAL A 227 -18.38 -34.81 -111.98
CA VAL A 227 -19.73 -35.02 -112.54
C VAL A 227 -19.89 -34.22 -113.83
N ASN A 228 -19.44 -32.96 -113.85
CA ASN A 228 -19.49 -32.12 -115.04
C ASN A 228 -18.63 -32.68 -116.20
N SER A 229 -17.45 -33.24 -115.92
CA SER A 229 -16.60 -33.82 -116.97
C SER A 229 -17.18 -35.10 -117.56
N ILE A 230 -17.81 -35.95 -116.73
CA ILE A 230 -18.51 -37.16 -117.17
C ILE A 230 -19.73 -36.81 -118.04
N VAL A 231 -20.55 -35.84 -117.62
CA VAL A 231 -21.71 -35.39 -118.42
C VAL A 231 -21.26 -34.84 -119.77
N ARG A 232 -20.20 -34.02 -119.80
CA ARG A 232 -19.62 -33.52 -121.06
C ARG A 232 -19.13 -34.65 -121.97
N LEU A 233 -18.46 -35.66 -121.42
CA LEU A 233 -18.01 -36.84 -122.18
C LEU A 233 -19.19 -37.62 -122.78
N ALA A 234 -20.26 -37.83 -122.01
CA ALA A 234 -21.47 -38.51 -122.47
C ALA A 234 -22.20 -37.75 -123.59
N THR A 235 -22.28 -36.42 -123.48
CA THR A 235 -22.89 -35.57 -124.54
C THR A 235 -22.03 -35.47 -125.80
N ALA A 236 -20.70 -35.47 -125.67
CA ALA A 236 -19.78 -35.40 -126.81
C ALA A 236 -19.71 -36.73 -127.59
N ALA A 237 -19.95 -37.88 -126.95
CA ALA A 237 -19.96 -39.20 -127.58
C ALA A 237 -21.08 -39.37 -128.64
N GLY A 238 -22.14 -38.55 -128.59
CA GLY A 238 -23.25 -38.58 -129.55
C GLY A 238 -22.97 -37.90 -130.90
N LEU A 239 -21.84 -37.22 -131.08
CA LEU A 239 -21.47 -36.46 -132.29
C LEU A 239 -20.15 -36.97 -132.89
N LEU A 240 -20.21 -38.00 -133.74
CA LEU A 240 -19.09 -38.45 -134.61
C LEU A 240 -19.02 -37.58 -135.88
N PRO A 241 -17.89 -37.48 -136.64
CA PRO A 241 -16.53 -38.03 -136.46
C PRO A 241 -15.41 -36.95 -136.34
N TRP A 242 -15.71 -35.65 -136.24
CA TRP A 242 -14.72 -34.55 -136.36
C TRP A 242 -14.00 -34.17 -135.06
N SER A 243 -14.23 -34.86 -133.94
CA SER A 243 -13.83 -34.42 -132.59
C SER A 243 -12.92 -35.38 -131.82
N ILE A 244 -12.26 -36.34 -132.49
CA ILE A 244 -11.36 -37.33 -131.86
C ILE A 244 -10.35 -36.69 -130.89
N GLY A 245 -9.82 -35.51 -131.24
CA GLY A 245 -8.90 -34.75 -130.37
C GLY A 245 -9.54 -34.26 -129.07
N PHE A 246 -10.81 -33.81 -129.10
CA PHE A 246 -11.55 -33.41 -127.89
C PHE A 246 -11.84 -34.59 -126.97
N PHE A 247 -12.15 -35.76 -127.54
CA PHE A 247 -12.46 -36.96 -126.77
C PHE A 247 -11.24 -37.43 -125.95
N ILE A 248 -10.05 -37.42 -126.55
CA ILE A 248 -8.79 -37.76 -125.88
C ILE A 248 -8.50 -36.79 -124.73
N VAL A 249 -8.66 -35.47 -124.96
CA VAL A 249 -8.44 -34.45 -123.92
C VAL A 249 -9.42 -34.62 -122.76
N THR A 250 -10.71 -34.86 -123.03
CA THR A 250 -11.71 -35.09 -121.96
C THR A 250 -11.46 -36.37 -121.18
N LEU A 251 -10.99 -37.43 -121.85
CA LEU A 251 -10.68 -38.70 -121.20
C LEU A 251 -9.47 -38.59 -120.27
N VAL A 252 -8.43 -37.86 -120.69
CA VAL A 252 -7.27 -37.53 -119.83
C VAL A 252 -7.71 -36.71 -118.62
N LEU A 253 -8.57 -35.71 -118.80
CA LEU A 253 -9.10 -34.89 -117.69
C LEU A 253 -9.92 -35.71 -116.69
N VAL A 254 -10.71 -36.68 -117.15
CA VAL A 254 -11.47 -37.58 -116.26
C VAL A 254 -10.52 -38.47 -115.46
N ILE A 255 -9.51 -39.07 -116.08
CA ILE A 255 -8.53 -39.92 -115.39
C ILE A 255 -7.75 -39.12 -114.34
N VAL A 256 -7.23 -37.93 -114.71
CA VAL A 256 -6.51 -37.05 -113.78
C VAL A 256 -7.44 -36.56 -112.65
N GLY A 257 -8.70 -36.25 -112.97
CA GLY A 257 -9.71 -35.87 -112.00
C GLY A 257 -9.99 -36.98 -110.98
N ILE A 258 -10.10 -38.24 -111.43
CA ILE A 258 -10.33 -39.39 -110.54
C ILE A 258 -9.14 -39.59 -109.60
N ILE A 259 -7.91 -39.51 -110.12
CA ILE A 259 -6.69 -39.66 -109.31
C ILE A 259 -6.61 -38.56 -108.25
N THR A 260 -6.77 -37.29 -108.66
CA THR A 260 -6.71 -36.14 -107.73
C THR A 260 -7.83 -36.17 -106.70
N PHE A 261 -9.04 -36.63 -107.07
CA PHE A 261 -10.15 -36.83 -106.15
C PHE A 261 -9.84 -37.91 -105.10
N ILE A 262 -9.31 -39.07 -105.51
CA ILE A 262 -8.93 -40.14 -104.58
C ILE A 262 -7.88 -39.63 -103.58
N PHE A 263 -6.87 -38.90 -104.04
CA PHE A 263 -5.87 -38.30 -103.15
C PHE A 263 -6.49 -37.30 -102.17
N ALA A 264 -7.35 -36.40 -102.65
CA ALA A 264 -8.04 -35.43 -101.80
C ALA A 264 -8.94 -36.10 -100.76
N LEU A 265 -9.64 -37.16 -101.14
CA LEU A 265 -10.53 -37.94 -100.26
C LEU A 265 -9.73 -38.68 -99.19
N ILE A 266 -8.62 -39.33 -99.55
CA ILE A 266 -7.72 -39.97 -98.58
C ILE A 266 -7.18 -38.94 -97.59
N PHE A 267 -6.72 -37.78 -98.08
CA PHE A 267 -6.22 -36.70 -97.23
C PHE A 267 -7.30 -36.16 -96.28
N PHE A 268 -8.53 -35.96 -96.76
CA PHE A 268 -9.66 -35.53 -95.93
C PHE A 268 -10.02 -36.55 -94.84
N ILE A 269 -10.03 -37.84 -95.17
CA ILE A 269 -10.26 -38.91 -94.19
C ILE A 269 -9.16 -38.88 -93.13
N ILE A 270 -7.90 -38.79 -93.52
CA ILE A 270 -6.77 -38.71 -92.58
C ILE A 270 -6.91 -37.49 -91.66
N LEU A 271 -7.23 -36.30 -92.21
CA LEU A 271 -7.42 -35.09 -91.41
C LEU A 271 -8.59 -35.21 -90.43
N THR A 272 -9.71 -35.82 -90.85
CA THR A 272 -10.89 -36.00 -90.00
C THR A 272 -10.60 -37.01 -88.89
N LEU A 273 -9.88 -38.09 -89.20
CA LEU A 273 -9.48 -39.10 -88.21
C LEU A 273 -8.49 -38.50 -87.20
N LEU A 274 -7.52 -37.71 -87.67
CA LEU A 274 -6.60 -36.96 -86.82
C LEU A 274 -7.37 -35.98 -85.92
N TYR A 275 -8.36 -35.26 -86.46
CA TYR A 275 -9.20 -34.34 -85.68
C TYR A 275 -9.98 -35.07 -84.58
N VAL A 276 -10.64 -36.19 -84.89
CA VAL A 276 -11.40 -36.98 -83.90
C VAL A 276 -10.48 -37.52 -82.81
N LEU A 277 -9.29 -38.02 -83.19
CA LEU A 277 -8.31 -38.50 -82.23
C LEU A 277 -7.81 -37.37 -81.31
N PHE A 278 -7.57 -36.19 -81.90
CA PHE A 278 -7.16 -35.02 -81.13
C PHE A 278 -8.29 -34.55 -80.19
N LEU A 279 -9.55 -34.59 -80.64
CA LEU A 279 -10.71 -34.21 -79.84
C LEU A 279 -10.97 -35.19 -78.68
N SER A 280 -10.78 -36.51 -78.89
CA SER A 280 -10.90 -37.49 -77.81
C SER A 280 -9.82 -37.26 -76.75
N PHE A 281 -8.59 -36.94 -77.18
CA PHE A 281 -7.50 -36.60 -76.27
C PHE A 281 -7.81 -35.33 -75.44
N VAL A 282 -8.41 -34.30 -76.03
CA VAL A 282 -8.86 -33.10 -75.30
C VAL A 282 -9.90 -33.47 -74.23
N ASN A 283 -10.90 -34.27 -74.60
CA ASN A 283 -11.98 -34.64 -73.69
C ASN A 283 -11.48 -35.48 -72.51
N GLU A 284 -10.46 -36.33 -72.71
CA GLU A 284 -9.83 -37.06 -71.60
C GLU A 284 -9.10 -36.13 -70.61
N ILE A 285 -8.51 -35.03 -71.10
CA ILE A 285 -7.91 -33.99 -70.23
C ILE A 285 -8.98 -33.22 -69.46
N GLU A 286 -10.20 -33.10 -70.00
CA GLU A 286 -11.29 -32.36 -69.35
C GLU A 286 -11.97 -33.12 -68.20
N ILE A 287 -12.00 -34.45 -68.24
CA ILE A 287 -12.71 -35.29 -67.25
C ILE A 287 -11.84 -35.59 -66.02
N ARG A 288 -10.51 -35.39 -66.08
CA ARG A 288 -9.58 -35.57 -64.96
C ARG A 288 -9.14 -34.25 -64.34
#